data_AF-A0A8J6J004-F1
#
_entry.id   AF-A0A8J6J004-F1
#
_cell.length_a   1.000
_cell.length_b   1.000
_cell.length_c   1.000
_cell.angle_alpha   90.00
_cell.angle_beta   90.00
_cell.angle_gamma   90.00
#
_symmetry.space_group_name_H-M   'P 1'
#
loop_
_entity.id
_entity.type
_entity.pdbx_description
1 polymer ?
#
loop_
_entity_poly.entity_id
_entity_poly.type
_entity_poly.pdbx_seq_one_letter_code
_entity_poly.pdbx_strand_id
1 'polypeptide(L)'
;MKRNIVIPAAVTAVLLLVISGVRESRYTYETQPGGCVQVQGGGFAGRQYPGGMSMGTGTGGGLLFWVDQGGPELELTAEFPDRAVPVTVSLGELGGTDGTPVFVPADENYYKVWVDVSAQVMRTDVYRVDRRTGIRELWNSTYATEEVQAVPEAVPVET
;
A
#
# COMPACT_ATOMS: atom_id res chain seq x y z
N MET A 1 16.89 -0.18 -16.15
CA MET A 1 16.40 -1.37 -16.89
C MET A 1 15.24 -1.96 -16.11
N LYS A 2 14.00 -1.80 -16.57
CA LYS A 2 12.78 -2.29 -15.88
C LYS A 2 12.62 -3.79 -16.14
N ARG A 3 12.64 -4.60 -15.08
CA ARG A 3 12.26 -6.02 -15.14
C ARG A 3 10.73 -6.10 -15.03
N ASN A 4 10.07 -6.30 -16.17
CA ASN A 4 8.66 -6.68 -16.21
C ASN A 4 8.53 -8.07 -15.60
N ILE A 5 8.03 -8.17 -14.38
CA ILE A 5 7.53 -9.44 -13.84
C ILE A 5 6.15 -9.66 -14.45
N VAL A 6 6.14 -10.36 -15.58
CA VAL A 6 4.92 -10.93 -16.14
C VAL A 6 4.58 -12.13 -15.27
N ILE A 7 3.55 -12.00 -14.44
CA ILE A 7 2.98 -13.14 -13.72
C ILE A 7 2.41 -14.08 -14.80
N PRO A 8 2.92 -15.33 -14.93
CA PRO A 8 2.50 -16.20 -16.01
C PRO A 8 1.05 -16.64 -15.76
N ALA A 9 0.21 -16.56 -16.81
CA ALA A 9 -1.20 -16.97 -16.85
C ALA A 9 -1.46 -18.43 -16.40
N ALA A 10 -0.42 -19.20 -16.12
CA ALA A 10 -0.50 -20.57 -15.63
C ALA A 10 -1.02 -20.69 -14.20
N VAL A 11 -0.80 -19.69 -13.32
CA VAL A 11 -1.26 -19.78 -11.92
C VAL A 11 -2.78 -19.59 -11.82
N THR A 12 -3.37 -18.79 -12.72
CA THR A 12 -4.83 -18.63 -12.82
C THR A 12 -5.51 -19.90 -13.35
N ALA A 13 -4.82 -20.70 -14.15
CA ALA A 13 -5.39 -21.92 -14.75
C ALA A 13 -5.45 -23.11 -13.78
N VAL A 14 -4.54 -23.21 -12.80
CA VAL A 14 -4.51 -24.35 -11.87
C VAL A 14 -5.64 -24.28 -10.83
N LEU A 15 -6.11 -23.08 -10.47
CA LEU A 15 -7.31 -22.93 -9.63
C LEU A 15 -8.61 -23.29 -10.40
N LEU A 16 -8.60 -23.26 -11.73
CA LEU A 16 -9.76 -23.56 -12.58
C LEU A 16 -9.95 -25.06 -12.88
N LEU A 17 -8.92 -25.90 -12.71
CA LEU A 17 -8.93 -27.28 -13.22
C LEU A 17 -9.37 -28.37 -12.22
N VAL A 18 -9.64 -28.01 -10.95
CA VAL A 18 -10.08 -28.99 -9.92
C VAL A 18 -11.62 -29.19 -9.89
N ILE A 19 -12.38 -28.52 -10.76
CA ILE A 19 -13.86 -28.58 -10.75
C ILE A 19 -14.43 -29.41 -11.93
N SER A 20 -13.62 -30.18 -12.66
CA SER A 20 -14.10 -30.93 -13.84
C SER A 20 -14.62 -32.35 -13.54
N GLY A 21 -15.07 -32.63 -12.31
CA GLY A 21 -15.36 -34.02 -11.88
C GLY A 21 -16.74 -34.36 -11.32
N VAL A 22 -17.60 -33.41 -10.94
CA VAL A 22 -18.89 -33.74 -10.27
C VAL A 22 -19.95 -32.70 -10.56
N ARG A 23 -20.98 -33.10 -11.35
CA ARG A 23 -22.27 -32.43 -11.59
C ARG A 23 -22.17 -31.02 -12.19
N GLU A 24 -23.03 -30.71 -13.15
CA GLU A 24 -23.23 -29.33 -13.62
C GLU A 24 -23.38 -28.40 -12.40
N SER A 25 -22.37 -27.56 -12.13
CA SER A 25 -22.45 -26.63 -11.03
C SER A 25 -23.65 -25.73 -11.29
N ARG A 26 -24.64 -25.77 -10.41
CA ARG A 26 -25.88 -24.96 -10.51
C ARG A 26 -25.58 -23.48 -10.76
N TYR A 27 -24.39 -23.03 -10.36
CA TYR A 27 -23.95 -21.65 -10.45
C TYR A 27 -22.75 -21.46 -11.38
N THR A 28 -22.72 -20.33 -12.08
CA THR A 28 -21.49 -19.65 -12.54
C THR A 28 -21.10 -18.54 -11.56
N TYR A 29 -19.85 -18.08 -11.65
CA TYR A 29 -19.35 -16.95 -10.87
C TYR A 29 -18.84 -15.86 -11.79
N GLU A 30 -19.16 -14.61 -11.45
CA GLU A 30 -18.77 -13.42 -12.19
C GLU A 30 -18.17 -12.40 -11.23
N THR A 31 -17.08 -11.76 -11.63
CA THR A 31 -16.45 -10.69 -10.87
C THR A 31 -16.82 -9.33 -11.45
N GLN A 32 -17.07 -8.35 -10.59
CA GLN A 32 -17.28 -6.96 -10.98
C GLN A 32 -16.56 -6.01 -10.03
N PRO A 33 -16.09 -4.84 -10.50
CA PRO A 33 -15.58 -3.79 -9.63
C PRO A 33 -16.67 -3.35 -8.63
N GLY A 34 -16.36 -3.43 -7.34
CA GLY A 34 -17.27 -3.06 -6.23
C GLY A 34 -16.99 -1.67 -5.65
N GLY A 35 -16.02 -0.94 -6.19
CA GLY A 35 -15.66 0.41 -5.76
C GLY A 35 -14.18 0.53 -5.36
N CYS A 36 -13.78 1.77 -5.10
CA CYS A 36 -12.42 2.15 -4.79
C CYS A 36 -12.45 3.19 -3.67
N VAL A 37 -11.58 3.02 -2.68
CA VAL A 37 -11.37 4.01 -1.60
C VAL A 37 -9.90 4.37 -1.55
N GLN A 38 -9.62 5.68 -1.53
CA GLN A 38 -8.29 6.19 -1.25
C GLN A 38 -8.18 6.55 0.23
N VAL A 39 -7.11 6.11 0.86
CA VAL A 39 -6.76 6.45 2.24
C VAL A 39 -5.41 7.13 2.26
N GLN A 40 -5.24 8.09 3.16
CA GLN A 40 -4.02 8.86 3.30
C GLN A 40 -3.70 9.06 4.77
N GLY A 41 -2.42 9.20 5.07
CA GLY A 41 -1.91 9.56 6.39
C GLY A 41 -0.42 9.73 6.33
N GLY A 42 0.22 9.87 7.49
CA GLY A 42 1.66 9.98 7.54
C GLY A 42 2.21 9.75 8.94
N GLY A 43 3.52 9.60 9.00
CA GLY A 43 4.23 9.43 10.24
C GLY A 43 5.73 9.58 10.07
N PHE A 44 6.47 9.51 11.17
CA PHE A 44 7.92 9.54 11.13
C PHE A 44 8.49 8.18 10.76
N ALA A 45 9.45 8.17 9.83
CA ALA A 45 10.24 6.98 9.52
C ALA A 45 11.03 6.46 10.74
N GLY A 46 11.43 5.19 10.71
CA GLY A 46 12.26 4.56 11.73
C GLY A 46 13.72 5.02 11.74
N ARG A 47 14.42 4.64 12.82
CA ARG A 47 15.88 4.84 13.00
C ARG A 47 16.32 6.32 12.94
N GLN A 48 15.52 7.19 13.53
CA GLN A 48 15.81 8.61 13.67
C GLN A 48 16.11 8.96 15.12
N TYR A 49 16.93 9.98 15.35
CA TYR A 49 17.10 10.52 16.69
C TYR A 49 15.78 11.16 17.17
N PRO A 50 15.40 11.00 18.46
CA PRO A 50 14.16 11.56 18.99
C PRO A 50 14.03 13.08 18.77
N GLY A 51 15.13 13.82 18.91
CA GLY A 51 15.20 15.27 18.68
C GLY A 51 15.50 15.68 17.25
N GLY A 52 15.48 14.74 16.28
CA GLY A 52 15.88 15.00 14.91
C GLY A 52 17.39 15.11 14.72
N MET A 53 17.80 15.54 13.53
CA MET A 53 19.19 15.76 13.16
C MET A 53 19.39 17.12 12.49
N SER A 54 20.48 17.79 12.83
CA SER A 54 20.91 19.01 12.15
C SER A 54 22.09 18.69 11.24
N MET A 55 22.11 19.28 10.05
CA MET A 55 23.24 19.19 9.12
C MET A 55 24.20 20.37 9.26
N GLY A 56 23.80 21.42 9.99
CA GLY A 56 24.56 22.64 10.18
C GLY A 56 24.57 23.54 8.94
N THR A 57 24.83 24.83 9.16
CA THR A 57 24.89 25.87 8.11
C THR A 57 26.18 25.82 7.28
N GLY A 58 27.26 25.20 7.80
CA GLY A 58 28.58 25.17 7.17
C GLY A 58 28.80 24.10 6.10
N THR A 59 27.86 23.18 5.90
CA THR A 59 27.95 22.02 5.01
C THR A 59 27.08 22.13 3.76
N GLY A 60 26.24 23.16 3.67
CA GLY A 60 25.26 23.31 2.57
C GLY A 60 24.06 22.37 2.69
N GLY A 61 23.79 21.83 3.89
CA GLY A 61 22.71 20.91 4.16
C GLY A 61 23.19 19.46 4.10
N GLY A 62 22.27 18.52 3.92
CA GLY A 62 22.64 17.10 3.84
C GLY A 62 21.62 16.23 3.12
N LEU A 63 22.03 15.00 2.85
CA LEU A 63 21.20 13.98 2.24
C LEU A 63 21.04 12.81 3.19
N LEU A 64 19.80 12.39 3.37
CA LEU A 64 19.42 11.15 4.03
C LEU A 64 18.89 10.19 2.99
N PHE A 65 18.94 8.90 3.30
CA PHE A 65 18.38 7.86 2.45
C PHE A 65 17.28 7.14 3.21
N TRP A 66 16.06 7.25 2.71
CA TRP A 66 14.89 6.56 3.23
C TRP A 66 14.66 5.28 2.43
N VAL A 67 14.46 4.17 3.12
CA VAL A 67 14.07 2.88 2.52
C VAL A 67 12.64 2.56 2.92
N ASP A 68 11.85 2.05 1.97
CA ASP A 68 10.42 1.76 2.15
C ASP A 68 10.11 0.51 2.98
N GLN A 69 11.15 -0.23 3.38
CA GLN A 69 11.05 -1.44 4.19
C GLN A 69 11.46 -1.20 5.63
N GLY A 70 10.74 -1.82 6.57
CA GLY A 70 11.04 -1.76 8.00
C GLY A 70 10.51 -0.50 8.67
N GLY A 71 10.99 -0.22 9.89
CA GLY A 71 10.51 0.91 10.68
C GLY A 71 9.07 0.76 11.20
N PRO A 72 8.46 1.87 11.64
CA PRO A 72 7.10 1.89 12.17
C PRO A 72 6.05 1.61 11.10
N GLU A 73 4.93 1.04 11.51
CA GLU A 73 3.77 0.82 10.65
C GLU A 73 2.70 1.90 10.91
N LEU A 74 2.08 2.37 9.84
CA LEU A 74 0.92 3.25 9.86
C LEU A 74 -0.33 2.40 9.61
N GLU A 75 -1.28 2.48 10.53
CA GLU A 75 -2.60 1.88 10.39
C GLU A 75 -3.59 2.91 9.80
N LEU A 76 -4.15 2.58 8.66
CA LEU A 76 -5.22 3.33 7.99
C LEU A 76 -6.47 2.45 7.88
N THR A 77 -7.63 3.07 7.70
CA THR A 77 -8.89 2.33 7.50
C THR A 77 -9.59 2.82 6.25
N ALA A 78 -9.85 1.90 5.31
CA ALA A 78 -10.63 2.17 4.11
C ALA A 78 -12.11 1.85 4.39
N GLU A 79 -12.96 2.87 4.30
CA GLU A 79 -14.39 2.77 4.62
C GLU A 79 -15.21 2.48 3.35
N PHE A 80 -15.77 1.28 3.27
CA PHE A 80 -16.79 0.91 2.28
C PHE A 80 -18.18 0.93 2.94
N PRO A 81 -19.28 1.07 2.17
CA PRO A 81 -20.63 1.20 2.72
C PRO A 81 -21.06 0.10 3.71
N ASP A 82 -20.51 -1.09 3.57
CA ASP A 82 -20.82 -2.31 4.33
C ASP A 82 -19.65 -2.82 5.18
N ARG A 83 -18.46 -2.21 5.08
CA ARG A 83 -17.25 -2.74 5.74
C ARG A 83 -16.13 -1.70 5.88
N ALA A 84 -15.56 -1.63 7.08
CA ALA A 84 -14.25 -1.02 7.32
C ALA A 84 -13.12 -2.03 7.05
N VAL A 85 -12.14 -1.66 6.24
CA VAL A 85 -11.00 -2.51 5.86
C VAL A 85 -9.71 -1.89 6.40
N PRO A 86 -9.02 -2.53 7.36
CA PRO A 86 -7.74 -2.03 7.85
C PRO A 86 -6.66 -2.18 6.77
N VAL A 87 -5.80 -1.17 6.68
CA VAL A 87 -4.66 -1.10 5.77
C VAL A 87 -3.43 -0.77 6.61
N THR A 88 -2.43 -1.65 6.58
CA THR A 88 -1.16 -1.42 7.27
C THR A 88 -0.09 -1.07 6.24
N VAL A 89 0.60 0.05 6.43
CA VAL A 89 1.67 0.50 5.55
C VAL A 89 2.95 0.76 6.34
N SER A 90 4.07 0.24 5.86
CA SER A 90 5.40 0.55 6.38
C SER A 90 5.74 2.03 6.13
N LEU A 91 6.14 2.77 7.17
CA LEU A 91 6.69 4.12 7.04
C LEU A 91 8.19 4.09 6.71
N GLY A 92 8.79 2.91 6.60
CA GLY A 92 10.19 2.75 6.28
C GLY A 92 11.12 3.25 7.37
N GLU A 93 12.41 3.28 7.07
CA GLU A 93 13.45 3.75 7.99
C GLU A 93 14.58 4.46 7.27
N LEU A 94 15.38 5.22 8.04
CA LEU A 94 16.63 5.77 7.52
C LEU A 94 17.70 4.67 7.46
N GLY A 95 18.30 4.48 6.29
CA GLY A 95 19.35 3.49 6.12
C GLY A 95 19.86 3.32 4.69
N GLY A 96 21.09 2.82 4.59
CA GLY A 96 21.75 2.49 3.32
C GLY A 96 22.11 3.71 2.48
N THR A 97 22.56 3.44 1.26
CA THR A 97 22.82 4.44 0.21
C THR A 97 21.90 4.27 -1.01
N ASP A 98 21.08 3.21 -1.00
CA ASP A 98 20.24 2.79 -2.13
C ASP A 98 18.77 3.22 -1.95
N GLY A 99 18.47 4.01 -0.92
CA GLY A 99 17.14 4.53 -0.61
C GLY A 99 16.78 5.80 -1.39
N THR A 100 15.54 6.26 -1.22
CA THR A 100 15.08 7.55 -1.74
C THR A 100 15.82 8.69 -1.04
N PRO A 101 16.50 9.59 -1.77
CA PRO A 101 17.20 10.71 -1.17
C PRO A 101 16.20 11.72 -0.57
N VAL A 102 16.42 12.10 0.68
CA VAL A 102 15.68 13.14 1.39
C VAL A 102 16.63 14.28 1.69
N PHE A 103 16.33 15.46 1.16
CA PHE A 103 17.17 16.64 1.33
C PHE A 103 16.86 17.31 2.67
N VAL A 104 17.90 17.58 3.45
CA VAL A 104 17.83 18.32 4.71
C VAL A 104 18.42 19.71 4.50
N PRO A 105 17.66 20.79 4.80
CA PRO A 105 18.12 22.17 4.66
C PRO A 105 19.40 22.50 5.45
N ALA A 106 20.11 23.50 4.95
CA ALA A 106 21.36 24.03 5.50
C ALA A 106 21.10 25.12 6.55
N ASP A 107 20.38 24.81 7.61
CA ASP A 107 20.03 25.78 8.65
C ASP A 107 20.29 25.24 10.07
N GLU A 108 19.87 26.01 11.07
CA GLU A 108 20.08 25.72 12.50
C GLU A 108 19.03 24.76 13.07
N ASN A 109 18.03 24.37 12.27
CA ASN A 109 16.94 23.52 12.74
C ASN A 109 17.39 22.05 12.83
N TYR A 110 16.65 21.31 13.65
CA TYR A 110 16.71 19.86 13.66
C TYR A 110 15.57 19.32 12.81
N TYR A 111 15.86 18.29 12.02
CA TYR A 111 14.89 17.69 11.10
C TYR A 111 14.63 16.23 11.43
N LYS A 112 13.40 15.81 11.15
CA LYS A 112 13.00 14.41 11.06
C LYS A 112 12.40 14.14 9.69
N VAL A 113 12.55 12.92 9.22
CA VAL A 113 11.90 12.45 7.99
C VAL A 113 10.49 12.00 8.32
N TRP A 114 9.53 12.78 7.84
CA TRP A 114 8.12 12.44 7.78
C TRP A 114 7.84 11.74 6.45
N VAL A 115 6.90 10.80 6.45
CA VAL A 115 6.51 10.06 5.25
C VAL A 115 5.02 10.19 5.09
N ASP A 116 4.61 10.86 4.01
CA ASP A 116 3.22 10.90 3.59
C ASP A 116 2.91 9.67 2.74
N VAL A 117 1.85 8.97 3.12
CA VAL A 117 1.41 7.73 2.50
C VAL A 117 0.04 7.94 1.90
N SER A 118 -0.14 7.52 0.65
CA SER A 118 -1.45 7.28 0.06
C SER A 118 -1.58 5.82 -0.36
N ALA A 119 -2.73 5.21 -0.08
CA ALA A 119 -3.02 3.85 -0.50
C ALA A 119 -4.41 3.77 -1.15
N GLN A 120 -4.52 2.99 -2.22
CA GLN A 120 -5.78 2.68 -2.88
C GLN A 120 -6.23 1.25 -2.53
N VAL A 121 -7.44 1.14 -1.99
CA VAL A 121 -8.10 -0.14 -1.73
C VAL A 121 -9.21 -0.36 -2.75
N MET A 122 -9.08 -1.44 -3.52
CA MET A 122 -10.00 -1.86 -4.55
C MET A 122 -10.91 -2.97 -4.03
N ARG A 123 -12.22 -2.78 -4.14
CA ARG A 123 -13.22 -3.83 -3.89
C ARG A 123 -13.54 -4.56 -5.18
N THR A 124 -13.55 -5.88 -5.12
CA THR A 124 -14.07 -6.75 -6.18
C THR A 124 -15.21 -7.58 -5.62
N ASP A 125 -16.38 -7.47 -6.25
CA ASP A 125 -17.56 -8.25 -5.90
C ASP A 125 -17.62 -9.52 -6.75
N VAL A 126 -17.90 -10.64 -6.08
CA VAL A 126 -18.11 -11.95 -6.69
C VAL A 126 -19.58 -12.27 -6.62
N TYR A 127 -20.21 -12.41 -7.77
CA TYR A 127 -21.60 -12.79 -7.88
C TYR A 127 -21.72 -14.26 -8.25
N ARG A 128 -22.67 -14.97 -7.61
CA ARG A 128 -23.12 -16.28 -8.08
C ARG A 128 -24.34 -16.08 -8.98
N VAL A 129 -24.34 -16.74 -10.13
CA VAL A 129 -25.45 -16.68 -11.10
C VAL A 129 -26.01 -18.09 -11.27
N ASP A 130 -27.28 -18.30 -10.94
CA ASP A 130 -27.94 -19.58 -11.15
C ASP A 130 -28.11 -19.83 -12.65
N ARG A 131 -27.53 -20.90 -13.18
CA ARG A 131 -27.54 -21.21 -14.61
C ARG A 131 -28.93 -21.53 -15.15
N ARG A 132 -29.87 -21.92 -14.29
CA ARG A 132 -31.23 -22.31 -14.70
C ARG A 132 -32.17 -21.11 -14.75
N THR A 133 -32.05 -20.20 -13.80
CA THR A 133 -32.96 -19.05 -13.66
C THR A 133 -32.34 -17.73 -14.11
N GLY A 134 -31.01 -17.65 -14.21
CA GLY A 134 -30.26 -16.43 -14.47
C GLY A 134 -30.22 -15.48 -13.26
N ILE A 135 -30.76 -15.88 -12.10
CA ILE A 135 -30.78 -15.03 -10.90
C ILE A 135 -29.34 -14.82 -10.43
N ARG A 136 -29.00 -13.54 -10.25
CA ARG A 136 -27.69 -13.07 -9.81
C ARG A 136 -27.76 -12.60 -8.36
N GLU A 137 -26.85 -13.10 -7.54
CA GLU A 137 -26.76 -12.77 -6.11
C GLU A 137 -25.31 -12.48 -5.74
N LEU A 138 -25.08 -11.47 -4.89
CA LEU A 138 -23.76 -11.22 -4.33
C LEU A 138 -23.37 -12.41 -3.45
N TRP A 139 -22.24 -13.04 -3.77
CA TRP A 139 -21.72 -14.20 -3.06
C TRP A 139 -20.60 -13.84 -2.11
N ASN A 140 -19.68 -12.97 -2.54
CA ASN A 140 -18.56 -12.51 -1.71
C ASN A 140 -18.04 -11.14 -2.20
N SER A 141 -17.26 -10.46 -1.37
CA SER A 141 -16.48 -9.27 -1.75
C SER A 141 -15.05 -9.41 -1.24
N THR A 142 -14.07 -9.15 -2.11
CA THR A 142 -12.64 -9.13 -1.78
C THR A 142 -12.11 -7.71 -1.85
N TYR A 143 -11.10 -7.42 -1.03
CA TYR A 143 -10.49 -6.10 -0.91
C TYR A 143 -8.98 -6.25 -1.09
N ALA A 144 -8.41 -5.50 -2.03
CA ALA A 144 -6.98 -5.54 -2.33
C ALA A 144 -6.40 -4.14 -2.30
N THR A 145 -5.21 -3.99 -1.72
CA THR A 145 -4.42 -2.76 -1.78
C THR A 145 -3.52 -2.84 -3.01
N GLU A 146 -3.72 -1.98 -4.01
CA GLU A 146 -3.04 -2.10 -5.31
C GLU A 146 -2.00 -0.98 -5.56
N GLU A 147 -2.23 0.22 -5.02
CA GLU A 147 -1.34 1.35 -5.20
C GLU A 147 -0.99 1.96 -3.83
N VAL A 148 0.25 1.74 -3.38
CA VAL A 148 0.80 2.42 -2.20
C VAL A 148 1.89 3.37 -2.67
N GLN A 149 1.71 4.66 -2.39
CA GLN A 149 2.71 5.69 -2.61
C GLN A 149 3.16 6.23 -1.26
N ALA A 150 4.47 6.26 -1.04
CA ALA A 150 5.10 6.85 0.13
C ALA A 150 6.08 7.93 -0.32
N VAL A 151 5.96 9.13 0.26
CA VAL A 151 6.77 10.30 -0.08
C VAL A 151 7.49 10.78 1.19
N PRO A 152 8.81 10.55 1.30
CA PRO A 152 9.58 11.01 2.45
C PRO A 152 10.01 12.48 2.28
N GLU A 153 9.88 13.26 3.34
CA GLU A 153 10.27 14.67 3.41
C GLU A 153 10.94 14.98 4.76
N ALA A 154 11.98 15.83 4.75
CA ALA A 154 12.57 16.36 5.97
C ALA A 154 11.72 17.52 6.51
N VAL A 155 11.12 17.33 7.68
CA VAL A 155 10.31 18.34 8.39
C VAL A 155 11.05 18.82 9.64
N PRO A 156 10.99 20.13 9.96
CA PRO A 156 11.63 20.67 11.16
C PRO A 156 10.95 20.12 12.42
N VAL A 157 11.73 19.87 13.46
CA VAL A 157 11.22 19.52 14.80
C VAL A 157 10.82 20.82 15.49
N GLU A 158 9.53 21.00 15.76
CA GLU A 158 9.07 22.11 16.59
C GLU A 158 9.57 21.92 18.03
N THR A 159 10.24 22.96 18.56
CA THR A 159 10.76 23.03 19.93
C THR A 159 9.81 23.73 20.88
#